data_AF-A0A1I3JPV0-F1
#
_entry.id   AF-A0A1I3JPV0-F1
#
_cell.length_a   1.000
_cell.length_b   1.000
_cell.length_c   1.000
_cell.angle_alpha   90.00
_cell.angle_beta   90.00
_cell.angle_gamma   90.00
#
_symmetry.space_group_name_H-M   'P 1'
#
loop_
_entity.id
_entity.type
_entity.pdbx_description
1 polymer ?
#
loop_
_entity_poly.entity_id
_entity_poly.type
_entity_poly.pdbx_seq_one_letter_code
_entity_poly.pdbx_strand_id
1 'polypeptide(L)'
;MATVIVRHPVTQTSPFERWWQCRGAWVEPLNCRRDGESGVQLLLPRNPSHPTLYSKRQTGHLYRSLRYPLGRPTIMRELHAYQAFARLGVRVPKLIYGSARTQEGQWQALLITQALTGFISLEQWYQEPRSAEHTRCMLTELANTLARLHQGRWQHGCCYAKHVFIRLRDADGSAPDAEIALLDLEKSRRRWRTADASRHDMRQLKRHCGAMPEEDWQLVMWAYKTALDD
;
A
#
# COMPACT_ATOMS: atom_id res chain seq x y z
N MET A 1 -21.37 -28.61 -50.45
CA MET A 1 -21.59 -28.49 -48.99
C MET A 1 -21.06 -27.15 -48.55
N ALA A 2 -21.93 -26.26 -48.07
CA ALA A 2 -21.55 -24.92 -47.64
C ALA A 2 -20.96 -24.98 -46.23
N THR A 3 -19.65 -24.80 -46.11
CA THR A 3 -18.98 -24.67 -44.81
C THR A 3 -19.38 -23.32 -44.20
N VAL A 4 -20.33 -23.35 -43.27
CA VAL A 4 -20.64 -22.21 -42.40
C VAL A 4 -19.45 -22.08 -41.44
N ILE A 5 -18.57 -21.13 -41.73
CA ILE A 5 -17.56 -20.69 -40.77
C ILE A 5 -18.31 -19.91 -39.70
N VAL A 6 -18.60 -20.59 -38.59
CA VAL A 6 -19.06 -19.93 -37.36
C VAL A 6 -17.92 -19.03 -36.89
N ARG A 7 -18.03 -17.74 -37.18
CA ARG A 7 -17.20 -16.72 -36.54
C ARG A 7 -17.61 -16.67 -35.07
N HIS A 8 -16.86 -17.36 -34.22
CA HIS A 8 -16.89 -17.05 -32.78
C HIS A 8 -16.43 -15.60 -32.61
N PRO A 9 -17.25 -14.69 -32.06
CA PRO A 9 -16.74 -13.39 -31.69
C PRO A 9 -15.75 -13.64 -30.55
N VAL A 10 -14.46 -13.42 -30.82
CA VAL A 10 -13.48 -13.22 -29.76
C VAL A 10 -13.89 -11.91 -29.09
N THR A 11 -14.82 -11.96 -28.15
CA THR A 11 -15.07 -10.87 -27.21
C THR A 11 -13.76 -10.68 -26.47
N GLN A 12 -12.98 -9.65 -26.86
CA GLN A 12 -11.77 -9.29 -26.14
C GLN A 12 -12.19 -8.92 -24.71
N THR A 13 -12.01 -9.86 -23.80
CA THR A 13 -12.29 -9.69 -22.38
C THR A 13 -11.50 -8.50 -21.88
N SER A 14 -12.18 -7.46 -21.38
CA SER A 14 -11.53 -6.24 -20.91
C SER A 14 -10.45 -6.56 -19.85
N PRO A 15 -9.39 -5.73 -19.71
CA PRO A 15 -8.38 -5.95 -18.68
C PRO A 15 -8.98 -6.10 -17.27
N PHE A 16 -10.07 -5.36 -16.98
CA PHE A 16 -10.80 -5.49 -15.72
C PHE A 16 -11.36 -6.90 -15.55
N GLU A 17 -12.10 -7.38 -16.55
CA GLU A 17 -12.76 -8.69 -16.50
C GLU A 17 -11.73 -9.82 -16.36
N ARG A 18 -10.59 -9.72 -17.06
CA ARG A 18 -9.49 -10.70 -16.91
C ARG A 18 -8.98 -10.78 -15.47
N TRP A 19 -8.70 -9.63 -14.84
CA TRP A 19 -8.25 -9.60 -13.45
C TRP A 19 -9.35 -9.98 -12.45
N TRP A 20 -10.61 -9.65 -12.74
CA TRP A 20 -11.76 -9.97 -11.91
C TRP A 20 -12.01 -11.48 -11.85
N GLN A 21 -11.75 -12.20 -12.94
CA GLN A 21 -11.88 -13.66 -13.03
C GLN A 21 -10.71 -14.39 -12.35
N CYS A 22 -9.57 -13.75 -12.12
CA CYS A 22 -8.47 -14.37 -11.36
C CYS A 22 -8.92 -14.68 -9.92
N ARG A 23 -8.71 -15.93 -9.50
CA ARG A 23 -8.97 -16.42 -8.14
C ARG A 23 -7.69 -16.91 -7.49
N GLY A 24 -7.60 -16.72 -6.18
CA GLY A 24 -6.52 -17.23 -5.35
C GLY A 24 -6.99 -17.42 -3.90
N ALA A 25 -6.07 -17.77 -3.01
CA ALA A 25 -6.40 -18.01 -1.61
C ALA A 25 -6.81 -16.70 -0.91
N TRP A 26 -7.85 -16.74 -0.08
CA TRP A 26 -8.23 -15.59 0.73
C TRP A 26 -7.23 -15.41 1.86
N VAL A 27 -6.60 -14.24 1.92
CA VAL A 27 -5.74 -13.83 3.06
C VAL A 27 -6.49 -12.90 4.01
N GLU A 28 -7.42 -12.12 3.46
CA GLU A 28 -8.45 -11.41 4.22
C GLU A 28 -9.79 -11.81 3.64
N PRO A 29 -10.66 -12.50 4.41
CA PRO A 29 -11.96 -12.93 3.91
C PRO A 29 -12.83 -11.73 3.54
N LEU A 30 -13.85 -11.96 2.71
CA LEU A 30 -14.84 -10.94 2.36
C LEU A 30 -15.49 -10.40 3.64
N ASN A 31 -15.14 -9.16 3.97
CA ASN A 31 -15.70 -8.42 5.07
C ASN A 31 -16.91 -7.65 4.55
N CYS A 32 -18.10 -8.04 4.99
CA CYS A 32 -19.35 -7.35 4.65
C CYS A 32 -19.59 -6.24 5.66
N ARG A 33 -19.49 -4.98 5.23
CA ARG A 33 -19.77 -3.81 6.09
C ARG A 33 -20.47 -2.73 5.29
N ARG A 34 -21.48 -2.08 5.91
CA ARG A 34 -22.14 -0.85 5.40
C ARG A 34 -22.46 -0.94 3.90
N ASP A 35 -23.16 -2.02 3.53
CA ASP A 35 -23.71 -2.30 2.19
C ASP A 35 -22.71 -2.72 1.09
N GLY A 36 -21.45 -2.99 1.44
CA GLY A 36 -20.45 -3.45 0.50
C GLY A 36 -19.55 -4.57 1.02
N GLU A 37 -18.95 -5.29 0.08
CA GLU A 37 -18.00 -6.37 0.32
C GLU A 37 -16.59 -5.90 -0.02
N SER A 38 -15.62 -6.26 0.81
CA SER A 38 -14.20 -6.03 0.55
C SER A 38 -13.40 -7.25 1.00
N GLY A 39 -12.46 -7.71 0.19
CA GLY A 39 -11.54 -8.77 0.59
C GLY A 39 -10.26 -8.78 -0.23
N VAL A 40 -9.29 -9.56 0.24
CA VAL A 40 -7.96 -9.66 -0.39
C VAL A 40 -7.64 -11.12 -0.69
N GLN A 41 -7.30 -11.39 -1.95
CA GLN A 41 -6.80 -12.69 -2.39
C GLN A 41 -5.31 -12.63 -2.68
N LEU A 42 -4.60 -13.70 -2.32
CA LEU A 42 -3.24 -13.98 -2.76
C LEU A 42 -3.30 -14.73 -4.10
N LEU A 43 -2.78 -14.12 -5.15
CA LEU A 43 -2.65 -14.73 -6.46
C LEU A 43 -1.23 -15.25 -6.62
N LEU A 44 -1.09 -16.57 -6.56
CA LEU A 44 0.18 -17.23 -6.86
C LEU A 44 0.41 -17.26 -8.38
N PRO A 45 1.63 -16.94 -8.83
CA PRO A 45 1.95 -16.97 -10.24
C PRO A 45 1.99 -18.43 -10.73
N ARG A 46 1.49 -18.68 -11.95
CA ARG A 46 1.64 -20.00 -12.59
C ARG A 46 3.08 -20.29 -12.98
N ASN A 47 3.83 -19.25 -13.36
CA ASN A 47 5.25 -19.32 -13.65
C ASN A 47 6.02 -18.72 -12.46
N PRO A 48 6.94 -19.47 -11.81
CA PRO A 48 7.74 -18.97 -10.69
C PRO A 48 8.57 -17.72 -10.99
N SER A 49 8.84 -17.40 -12.26
CA SER A 49 9.54 -16.17 -12.64
C SER A 49 8.69 -14.91 -12.51
N HIS A 50 7.36 -15.06 -12.35
CA HIS A 50 6.45 -13.95 -12.11
C HIS A 50 6.30 -13.71 -10.60
N PRO A 51 6.04 -12.47 -10.17
CA PRO A 51 5.87 -12.17 -8.75
C PRO A 51 4.53 -12.63 -8.23
N THR A 52 4.48 -12.96 -6.93
CA THR A 52 3.24 -13.11 -6.17
C THR A 52 2.48 -11.78 -6.13
N LEU A 53 1.15 -11.83 -6.30
CA LEU A 53 0.30 -10.65 -6.32
C LEU A 53 -0.77 -10.69 -5.23
N TYR A 54 -1.15 -9.53 -4.71
CA TYR A 54 -2.35 -9.34 -3.91
C TYR A 54 -3.45 -8.71 -4.76
N SER A 55 -4.65 -9.28 -4.68
CA SER A 55 -5.86 -8.81 -5.36
C SER A 55 -6.87 -8.34 -4.33
N LYS A 56 -6.86 -7.03 -4.05
CA LYS A 56 -7.91 -6.40 -3.25
C LYS A 56 -9.10 -6.11 -4.16
N ARG A 57 -10.26 -6.61 -3.78
CA ARG A 57 -11.49 -6.51 -4.56
C ARG A 57 -12.64 -6.04 -3.70
N GLN A 58 -13.49 -5.22 -4.30
CA GLN A 58 -14.63 -4.62 -3.63
C GLN A 58 -15.86 -4.64 -4.53
N THR A 59 -17.02 -4.92 -3.93
CA THR A 59 -18.33 -4.80 -4.57
C THR A 59 -19.21 -3.93 -3.67
N GLY A 60 -19.82 -2.86 -4.20
CA GLY A 60 -20.70 -1.98 -3.42
C GLY A 60 -20.02 -1.21 -2.27
N HIS A 61 -18.71 -1.37 -2.04
CA HIS A 61 -18.01 -0.74 -0.93
C HIS A 61 -17.58 0.70 -1.24
N LEU A 62 -18.42 1.66 -0.84
CA LEU A 62 -18.31 3.06 -1.21
C LEU A 62 -17.89 3.96 -0.03
N TYR A 63 -17.19 5.05 -0.35
CA TYR A 63 -17.12 6.23 0.52
C TYR A 63 -17.88 7.39 -0.11
N ARG A 64 -18.42 8.27 0.73
CA ARG A 64 -19.06 9.51 0.30
C ARG A 64 -18.20 10.71 0.70
N SER A 65 -18.24 11.74 -0.14
CA SER A 65 -17.58 13.02 0.12
C SER A 65 -18.32 14.12 -0.65
N LEU A 66 -18.02 15.39 -0.39
CA LEU A 66 -18.63 16.50 -1.14
C LEU A 66 -18.45 16.37 -2.66
N ARG A 67 -17.30 15.84 -3.11
CA ARG A 67 -17.03 15.58 -4.54
C ARG A 67 -17.78 14.34 -5.07
N TYR A 68 -18.14 13.41 -4.21
CA TYR A 68 -18.80 12.14 -4.56
C TYR A 68 -20.02 11.91 -3.65
N PRO A 69 -21.09 12.70 -3.81
CA PRO A 69 -22.27 12.61 -2.94
C PRO A 69 -23.02 11.27 -3.10
N LEU A 70 -22.99 10.71 -4.32
CA LEU A 70 -23.54 9.39 -4.65
C LEU A 70 -22.59 8.23 -4.31
N GLY A 71 -21.43 8.54 -3.72
CA GLY A 71 -20.43 7.55 -3.36
C GLY A 71 -19.43 7.23 -4.47
N ARG A 72 -18.28 6.70 -4.07
CA ARG A 72 -17.22 6.22 -4.96
C ARG A 72 -16.55 5.01 -4.33
N PRO A 73 -16.06 4.02 -5.09
CA PRO A 73 -15.38 2.86 -4.51
C PRO A 73 -14.14 3.27 -3.72
N THR A 74 -13.98 2.71 -2.52
CA THR A 74 -12.84 3.04 -1.65
C THR A 74 -11.50 2.68 -2.27
N ILE A 75 -11.42 1.60 -3.06
CA ILE A 75 -10.23 1.25 -3.84
C ILE A 75 -9.78 2.41 -4.73
N MET A 76 -10.68 3.25 -5.26
CA MET A 76 -10.26 4.39 -6.09
C MET A 76 -9.53 5.47 -5.29
N ARG A 77 -9.80 5.59 -3.98
CA ARG A 77 -9.04 6.46 -3.08
C ARG A 77 -7.66 5.88 -2.82
N GLU A 78 -7.60 4.58 -2.55
CA GLU A 78 -6.35 3.86 -2.30
C GLU A 78 -5.44 3.88 -3.54
N LEU A 79 -5.99 3.61 -4.73
CA LEU A 79 -5.28 3.70 -6.00
C LEU A 79 -4.65 5.08 -6.22
N HIS A 80 -5.38 6.15 -5.90
CA HIS A 80 -4.85 7.51 -5.99
C HIS A 80 -3.69 7.73 -5.02
N ALA A 81 -3.75 7.17 -3.80
CA ALA A 81 -2.64 7.22 -2.85
C ALA A 81 -1.40 6.46 -3.36
N TYR A 82 -1.57 5.24 -3.87
CA TYR A 82 -0.46 4.47 -4.49
C TYR A 82 0.25 5.28 -5.58
N GLN A 83 -0.52 5.87 -6.51
CA GLN A 83 0.04 6.67 -7.58
C GLN A 83 0.72 7.95 -7.09
N ALA A 84 0.15 8.60 -6.06
CA ALA A 84 0.73 9.80 -5.49
C ALA A 84 2.04 9.51 -4.75
N PHE A 85 2.09 8.44 -3.96
CA PHE A 85 3.26 8.08 -3.17
C PHE A 85 4.41 7.68 -4.09
N ALA A 86 4.13 6.90 -5.13
CA ALA A 86 5.13 6.57 -6.16
C ALA A 86 5.73 7.82 -6.81
N ARG A 87 4.92 8.85 -7.11
CA ARG A 87 5.42 10.13 -7.64
C ARG A 87 6.24 10.94 -6.65
N LEU A 88 6.04 10.74 -5.35
CA LEU A 88 6.83 11.38 -4.28
C LEU A 88 8.13 10.62 -3.97
N GLY A 89 8.42 9.53 -4.67
CA GLY A 89 9.52 8.64 -4.33
C GLY A 89 9.31 7.85 -3.04
N VAL A 90 8.07 7.83 -2.52
CA VAL A 90 7.69 7.00 -1.37
C VAL A 90 7.34 5.61 -1.91
N ARG A 91 8.12 4.61 -1.51
CA ARG A 91 7.90 3.24 -1.97
C ARG A 91 6.61 2.68 -1.38
N VAL A 92 5.86 2.03 -2.25
CA VAL A 92 4.62 1.30 -1.98
C VAL A 92 4.69 0.00 -2.81
N PRO A 93 3.88 -1.02 -2.52
CA PRO A 93 3.78 -2.20 -3.38
C PRO A 93 3.56 -1.80 -4.85
N LYS A 94 4.29 -2.46 -5.76
CA LYS A 94 4.19 -2.12 -7.19
C LYS A 94 2.77 -2.37 -7.68
N LEU A 95 2.12 -1.31 -8.14
CA LEU A 95 0.80 -1.36 -8.74
C LEU A 95 0.86 -2.07 -10.10
N ILE A 96 0.12 -3.17 -10.25
CA ILE A 96 -0.02 -3.92 -11.51
C ILE A 96 -1.28 -3.49 -12.25
N TYR A 97 -2.38 -3.33 -11.52
CA TYR A 97 -3.65 -2.94 -12.07
C TYR A 97 -4.52 -2.28 -11.01
N GLY A 98 -5.26 -1.23 -11.39
CA GLY A 98 -6.21 -0.58 -10.49
C GLY A 98 -7.31 0.06 -11.31
N SER A 99 -8.57 -0.31 -11.05
CA SER A 99 -9.71 0.26 -11.76
C SER A 99 -11.01 -0.05 -11.03
N ALA A 100 -12.08 0.65 -11.42
CA ALA A 100 -13.44 0.36 -11.02
C ALA A 100 -14.37 0.44 -12.23
N ARG A 101 -15.44 -0.36 -12.19
CA ARG A 101 -16.55 -0.33 -13.15
C ARG A 101 -17.88 -0.44 -12.42
N THR A 102 -18.94 -0.10 -13.13
CA THR A 102 -20.30 -0.46 -12.74
C THR A 102 -20.76 -1.66 -13.56
N GLN A 103 -21.28 -2.69 -12.90
CA GLN A 103 -21.92 -3.86 -13.52
C GLN A 103 -23.28 -4.05 -12.83
N GLU A 104 -24.36 -4.11 -13.61
CA GLU A 104 -25.74 -4.28 -13.09
C GLU A 104 -26.11 -3.27 -11.99
N GLY A 105 -25.70 -2.01 -12.16
CA GLY A 105 -25.96 -0.94 -11.18
C GLY A 105 -25.09 -1.00 -9.92
N GLN A 106 -24.20 -2.00 -9.79
CA GLN A 106 -23.29 -2.15 -8.66
C GLN A 106 -21.86 -1.80 -9.03
N TRP A 107 -21.17 -1.12 -8.12
CA TRP A 107 -19.75 -0.85 -8.27
C TRP A 107 -18.92 -2.11 -8.01
N GLN A 108 -17.97 -2.37 -8.89
CA GLN A 108 -16.89 -3.33 -8.68
C GLN A 108 -15.56 -2.60 -8.81
N ALA A 109 -14.62 -2.85 -7.90
CA ALA A 109 -13.30 -2.25 -7.93
C ALA A 109 -12.21 -3.27 -7.62
N LEU A 110 -11.06 -3.08 -8.27
CA LEU A 110 -9.88 -3.92 -8.14
C LEU A 110 -8.63 -3.08 -7.90
N LEU A 111 -7.77 -3.58 -7.04
CA LEU A 111 -6.41 -3.13 -6.84
C LEU A 111 -5.50 -4.36 -6.78
N ILE A 112 -4.66 -4.51 -7.80
CA ILE A 112 -3.69 -5.58 -7.94
C ILE A 112 -2.29 -5.01 -7.70
N THR A 113 -1.59 -5.56 -6.71
CA THR A 113 -0.23 -5.12 -6.33
C THR A 113 0.70 -6.32 -6.21
N GLN A 114 2.00 -6.11 -6.41
CA GLN A 114 3.00 -7.13 -6.09
C GLN A 114 3.15 -7.29 -4.58
N ALA A 115 3.44 -8.51 -4.13
CA ALA A 115 3.86 -8.75 -2.76
C ALA A 115 5.20 -8.04 -2.47
N LEU A 116 5.37 -7.56 -1.24
CA LEU A 116 6.63 -6.98 -0.74
C LEU A 116 7.59 -8.11 -0.32
N THR A 117 7.98 -8.98 -1.25
CA THR A 117 8.89 -10.10 -0.98
C THR A 117 10.23 -9.59 -0.42
N GLY A 118 10.70 -10.21 0.66
CA GLY A 118 11.95 -9.84 1.34
C GLY A 118 11.83 -8.63 2.26
N PHE A 119 10.63 -8.08 2.45
CA PHE A 119 10.38 -7.08 3.48
C PHE A 119 9.79 -7.72 4.74
N ILE A 120 10.14 -7.17 5.89
CA ILE A 120 9.50 -7.44 7.19
C ILE A 120 8.84 -6.16 7.70
N SER A 121 7.78 -6.27 8.49
CA SER A 121 7.18 -5.07 9.09
C SER A 121 8.06 -4.48 10.20
N LEU A 122 7.89 -3.19 10.51
CA LEU A 122 8.55 -2.55 11.65
C LEU A 122 8.14 -3.20 12.98
N GLU A 123 6.94 -3.78 13.06
CA GLU A 123 6.53 -4.57 14.22
C GLU A 123 7.38 -5.84 14.35
N GLN A 124 7.62 -6.55 13.25
CA GLN A 124 8.49 -7.75 13.23
C GLN A 124 9.96 -7.40 13.42
N TRP A 125 10.40 -6.22 12.95
CA TRP A 125 11.78 -5.75 13.12
C TRP A 125 12.23 -5.81 14.58
N TYR A 126 11.36 -5.35 15.49
CA TYR A 126 11.61 -5.31 16.94
C TYR A 126 11.33 -6.63 17.68
N GLN A 127 10.97 -7.71 16.97
CA GLN A 127 10.84 -9.04 17.59
C GLN A 127 12.18 -9.77 17.72
N GLU A 128 13.21 -9.30 17.00
CA GLU A 128 14.55 -9.88 17.00
C GLU A 128 15.59 -8.80 17.30
N PRO A 129 16.71 -9.13 17.96
CA PRO A 129 17.81 -8.20 18.15
C PRO A 129 18.42 -7.82 16.80
N ARG A 130 18.79 -6.54 16.67
CA ARG A 130 19.39 -5.96 15.45
C ARG A 130 20.65 -5.19 15.83
N SER A 131 21.60 -5.09 14.92
CA SER A 131 22.80 -4.28 15.17
C SER A 131 22.43 -2.79 15.26
N ALA A 132 23.19 -2.02 16.05
CA ALA A 132 22.96 -0.58 16.18
C ALA A 132 23.10 0.15 14.83
N GLU A 133 24.01 -0.30 13.98
CA GLU A 133 24.22 0.25 12.63
C GLU A 133 22.99 0.03 11.74
N HIS A 134 22.47 -1.21 11.71
CA HIS A 134 21.26 -1.56 10.96
C HIS A 134 20.03 -0.79 11.44
N THR A 135 19.84 -0.70 12.76
CA THR A 135 18.73 0.05 13.36
C THR A 135 18.83 1.53 13.00
N ARG A 136 20.03 2.14 13.11
CA ARG A 136 20.22 3.55 12.75
C ARG A 136 19.94 3.81 11.28
N CYS A 137 20.41 2.95 10.38
CA CYS A 137 20.14 3.05 8.95
C CYS A 137 18.63 2.98 8.65
N MET A 138 17.95 1.96 9.19
CA MET A 138 16.51 1.77 9.03
C MET A 138 15.69 2.97 9.53
N LEU A 139 15.99 3.47 10.74
CA LEU A 139 15.24 4.59 11.34
C LEU A 139 15.45 5.89 10.57
N THR A 140 16.65 6.10 10.03
CA THR A 140 16.96 7.25 9.17
C THR A 140 16.14 7.20 7.89
N GLU A 141 16.10 6.06 7.18
CA GLU A 141 15.27 5.95 5.96
C GLU A 141 13.77 6.01 6.26
N LEU A 142 13.33 5.50 7.41
CA LEU A 142 11.94 5.63 7.86
C LEU A 142 11.57 7.11 8.02
N ALA A 143 12.42 7.86 8.72
CA ALA A 143 12.25 9.29 8.91
C ALA A 143 12.21 10.04 7.56
N ASN A 144 13.16 9.77 6.66
CA ASN A 144 13.21 10.38 5.33
C ASN A 144 11.97 10.05 4.49
N THR A 145 11.48 8.81 4.58
CA THR A 145 10.28 8.37 3.87
C THR A 145 9.02 9.09 4.35
N LEU A 146 8.87 9.23 5.68
CA LEU A 146 7.75 9.98 6.26
C LEU A 146 7.87 11.48 5.98
N ALA A 147 9.08 12.05 5.99
CA ALA A 147 9.32 13.46 5.66
C ALA A 147 8.88 13.76 4.21
N ARG A 148 9.34 12.96 3.23
CA ARG A 148 8.93 13.06 1.82
C ARG A 148 7.41 12.97 1.66
N LEU A 149 6.78 12.02 2.35
CA LEU A 149 5.33 11.85 2.33
C LEU A 149 4.60 13.12 2.81
N HIS A 150 5.00 13.62 3.98
CA HIS A 150 4.36 14.76 4.62
C HIS A 150 4.66 16.08 3.91
N GLN A 151 5.86 16.29 3.34
CA GLN A 151 6.19 17.42 2.46
C GLN A 151 5.32 17.43 1.21
N GLY A 152 5.00 16.25 0.67
CA GLY A 152 3.96 16.08 -0.36
C GLY A 152 2.53 16.43 0.10
N ARG A 153 2.37 16.80 1.37
CA ARG A 153 1.11 17.05 2.09
C ARG A 153 0.20 15.83 2.13
N TRP A 154 0.77 14.64 2.03
CA TRP A 154 0.01 13.41 2.15
C TRP A 154 0.06 12.89 3.57
N GLN A 155 -1.10 12.52 4.08
CA GLN A 155 -1.25 11.78 5.31
C GLN A 155 -1.50 10.31 4.94
N HIS A 156 -0.76 9.40 5.55
CA HIS A 156 -0.98 7.95 5.53
C HIS A 156 -2.35 7.59 6.15
N GLY A 157 -2.65 8.08 7.35
CA GLY A 157 -3.96 7.94 8.02
C GLY A 157 -4.15 6.67 8.85
N CYS A 158 -3.27 5.68 8.67
CA CYS A 158 -3.19 4.43 9.44
C CYS A 158 -1.71 4.08 9.71
N CYS A 159 -0.89 5.05 10.12
CA CYS A 159 0.56 4.88 10.19
C CYS A 159 0.96 4.04 11.42
N TYR A 160 0.87 2.72 11.30
CA TYR A 160 1.22 1.76 12.35
C TYR A 160 2.46 0.97 11.96
N ALA A 161 3.22 0.45 12.94
CA ALA A 161 4.44 -0.30 12.67
C ALA A 161 4.20 -1.51 11.73
N LYS A 162 3.08 -2.21 11.88
CA LYS A 162 2.69 -3.32 10.98
C LYS A 162 2.40 -2.92 9.53
N HIS A 163 2.30 -1.63 9.23
CA HIS A 163 2.06 -1.08 7.89
C HIS A 163 3.30 -0.39 7.29
N VAL A 164 4.40 -0.39 8.04
CA VAL A 164 5.72 0.08 7.59
C VAL A 164 6.57 -1.16 7.34
N PHE A 165 6.99 -1.37 6.11
CA PHE A 165 7.77 -2.52 5.69
C PHE A 165 9.22 -2.12 5.41
N ILE A 166 10.15 -2.94 5.88
CA ILE A 166 11.59 -2.71 5.87
C ILE A 166 12.26 -3.84 5.10
N ARG A 167 13.18 -3.50 4.21
CA ARG A 167 14.15 -4.46 3.66
C ARG A 167 15.54 -3.86 3.80
N LEU A 168 16.42 -4.58 4.47
CA LEU A 168 17.84 -4.25 4.50
C LEU A 168 18.57 -4.90 3.35
N ARG A 169 19.63 -4.23 2.90
CA ARG A 169 20.65 -4.77 2.01
C ARG A 169 22.00 -4.53 2.65
N ASP A 170 22.69 -5.63 2.91
CA ASP A 170 24.11 -5.62 3.23
C ASP A 170 24.87 -5.83 1.93
N ALA A 171 25.88 -4.99 1.69
CA ALA A 171 26.85 -5.19 0.62
C ALA A 171 28.23 -5.25 1.26
N ASP A 172 29.00 -6.28 0.91
CA ASP A 172 30.34 -6.50 1.47
C ASP A 172 31.20 -5.25 1.31
N GLY A 173 31.63 -4.67 2.44
CA GLY A 173 32.49 -3.49 2.50
C GLY A 173 31.79 -2.14 2.31
N SER A 174 30.45 -2.08 2.31
CA SER A 174 29.68 -0.82 2.26
C SER A 174 28.77 -0.64 3.47
N ALA A 175 28.41 0.60 3.78
CA ALA A 175 27.39 0.89 4.78
C ALA A 175 26.05 0.21 4.40
N PRO A 176 25.27 -0.29 5.37
CA PRO A 176 24.00 -0.92 5.09
C PRO A 176 23.04 0.05 4.42
N ASP A 177 22.20 -0.47 3.53
CA ASP A 177 21.13 0.28 2.88
C ASP A 177 19.77 -0.24 3.35
N ALA A 178 18.83 0.67 3.60
CA ALA A 178 17.49 0.34 4.03
C ALA A 178 16.47 0.81 3.00
N GLU A 179 15.49 -0.04 2.73
CA GLU A 179 14.33 0.31 1.93
C GLU A 179 13.08 0.30 2.80
N ILE A 180 12.37 1.42 2.84
CA ILE A 180 11.08 1.53 3.53
C ILE A 180 9.94 1.57 2.52
N ALA A 181 8.94 0.72 2.70
CA ALA A 181 7.71 0.69 1.92
C ALA A 181 6.49 0.89 2.82
N LEU A 182 5.51 1.67 2.37
CA LEU A 182 4.26 1.90 3.11
C LEU A 182 3.12 1.04 2.51
N LEU A 183 2.31 0.47 3.39
CA LEU A 183 1.15 -0.37 3.06
C LEU A 183 -0.11 0.14 3.78
N ASP A 184 -1.29 -0.36 3.39
CA ASP A 184 -2.59 0.03 3.94
C ASP A 184 -2.91 1.52 3.74
N LEU A 185 -3.03 1.89 2.46
CA LEU A 185 -3.26 3.27 2.04
C LEU A 185 -4.75 3.63 1.96
N GLU A 186 -5.62 2.79 2.53
CA GLU A 186 -7.07 2.96 2.41
C GLU A 186 -7.52 4.30 3.01
N LYS A 187 -6.86 4.77 4.10
CA LYS A 187 -7.18 6.01 4.83
C LYS A 187 -6.35 7.20 4.38
N SER A 188 -5.46 7.00 3.41
CA SER A 188 -4.55 8.04 2.95
C SER A 188 -5.29 9.17 2.25
N ARG A 189 -4.85 10.40 2.52
CA ARG A 189 -5.48 11.62 2.00
C ARG A 189 -4.52 12.78 2.00
N ARG A 190 -4.72 13.69 1.06
CA ARG A 190 -3.98 14.96 1.01
C ARG A 190 -4.52 15.94 2.05
N ARG A 191 -3.63 16.71 2.65
CA ARG A 191 -3.89 17.79 3.59
C ARG A 191 -3.50 19.14 3.00
N TRP A 192 -3.94 20.20 3.66
CA TRP A 192 -3.60 21.57 3.26
C TRP A 192 -2.17 21.93 3.62
N ARG A 193 -1.73 21.56 4.84
CA ARG A 193 -0.41 21.85 5.39
C ARG A 193 0.34 20.55 5.69
N THR A 194 1.68 20.58 5.57
CA THR A 194 2.58 19.50 5.98
C THR A 194 2.37 19.11 7.44
N ALA A 195 2.20 20.10 8.34
CA ALA A 195 1.95 19.85 9.75
C ALA A 195 0.66 19.06 10.02
N ASP A 196 -0.40 19.29 9.22
CA ASP A 196 -1.67 18.55 9.38
C ASP A 196 -1.54 17.11 8.87
N ALA A 197 -0.69 16.89 7.87
CA ALA A 197 -0.35 15.56 7.39
C ALA A 197 0.44 14.78 8.44
N SER A 198 1.49 15.38 8.99
CA SER A 198 2.39 14.68 9.90
C SER A 198 1.82 14.43 11.29
N ARG A 199 1.10 15.39 11.89
CA ARG A 199 0.63 15.31 13.29
C ARG A 199 -0.12 14.03 13.62
N HIS A 200 -1.01 13.60 12.72
CA HIS A 200 -1.80 12.39 12.95
C HIS A 200 -0.96 11.13 12.78
N ASP A 201 -0.15 11.08 11.72
CA ASP A 201 0.63 9.88 11.40
C ASP A 201 1.74 9.64 12.43
N MET A 202 2.50 10.69 12.81
CA MET A 202 3.54 10.57 13.84
C MET A 202 2.96 10.16 15.20
N ARG A 203 1.77 10.67 15.55
CA ARG A 203 1.07 10.27 16.78
C ARG A 203 0.63 8.81 16.73
N GLN A 204 0.11 8.36 15.59
CA GLN A 204 -0.28 6.96 15.41
C GLN A 204 0.94 6.04 15.48
N LEU A 205 2.04 6.41 14.81
CA LEU A 205 3.25 5.60 14.81
C LEU A 205 3.80 5.47 16.23
N LYS A 206 3.93 6.56 16.99
CA LYS A 206 4.37 6.51 18.39
C LYS A 206 3.47 5.65 19.27
N ARG A 207 2.15 5.74 19.07
CA ARG A 207 1.19 4.94 19.86
C ARG A 207 1.24 3.45 19.50
N HIS A 208 1.66 3.11 18.28
CA HIS A 208 1.60 1.76 17.72
C HIS A 208 2.98 1.27 17.22
N CYS A 209 4.07 1.76 17.82
CA CYS A 209 5.44 1.33 17.53
C CYS A 209 5.88 0.10 18.35
N GLY A 210 5.00 -0.39 19.24
CA GLY A 210 5.20 -1.64 19.97
C GLY A 210 6.45 -1.59 20.85
N ALA A 211 7.37 -2.54 20.61
CA ALA A 211 8.59 -2.72 21.38
C ALA A 211 9.74 -1.74 21.01
N MET A 212 9.49 -0.76 20.14
CA MET A 212 10.46 0.29 19.80
C MET A 212 10.92 1.05 21.05
N PRO A 213 12.24 1.06 21.36
CA PRO A 213 12.80 1.85 22.45
C PRO A 213 12.58 3.36 22.29
N GLU A 214 12.63 4.11 23.39
CA GLU A 214 12.47 5.57 23.35
C GLU A 214 13.62 6.26 22.59
N GLU A 215 14.85 5.76 22.71
CA GLU A 215 16.03 6.24 21.98
C GLU A 215 15.86 6.15 20.46
N ASP A 216 15.31 5.04 19.97
CA ASP A 216 15.00 4.84 18.55
C ASP A 216 13.93 5.83 18.08
N TRP A 217 12.90 6.06 18.90
CA TRP A 217 11.88 7.07 18.60
C TRP A 217 12.49 8.48 18.53
N GLN A 218 13.37 8.83 19.47
CA GLN A 218 14.07 10.11 19.45
C GLN A 218 14.92 10.27 18.19
N LEU A 219 15.59 9.20 17.75
CA LEU A 219 16.35 9.19 16.50
C LEU A 219 15.44 9.42 15.28
N VAL A 220 14.28 8.75 15.21
CA VAL A 220 13.30 8.98 14.13
C VAL A 220 12.86 10.45 14.12
N MET A 221 12.53 11.02 15.28
CA MET A 221 12.09 12.41 15.37
C MET A 221 13.19 13.40 14.99
N TRP A 222 14.44 13.14 15.39
CA TRP A 222 15.59 13.95 15.01
C TRP A 222 15.84 13.90 13.51
N ALA A 223 15.97 12.71 12.93
CA ALA A 223 16.20 12.52 11.50
C ALA A 223 15.04 13.09 10.67
N TYR A 224 13.80 12.93 11.15
CA TYR A 224 12.61 13.44 10.48
C TYR A 224 12.62 14.97 10.44
N LYS A 225 13.04 15.62 11.53
CA LYS A 225 13.15 17.08 11.58
C LYS A 225 14.23 17.57 10.61
N THR A 226 15.41 16.94 10.61
CA THR A 226 16.50 17.26 9.68
C THR A 226 16.01 17.16 8.22
N ALA A 227 15.37 16.06 7.86
CA ALA A 227 14.84 15.84 6.51
C ALA A 227 13.70 16.78 6.09
N LEU A 228 13.05 17.48 7.04
CA LEU A 228 12.07 18.53 6.72
C LEU A 228 12.72 19.88 6.45
N ASP A 229 13.92 20.09 6.99
CA ASP A 229 14.68 21.34 6.88
C ASP A 229 15.61 21.35 5.64
N ASP A 230 15.89 20.17 5.06
CA ASP A 230 16.59 19.95 3.77
C ASP A 230 15.69 20.22 2.54
#